data_AF-A0AB73TDT1-F1
#
_entry.id   AF-A0AB73TDT1-F1
#
_cell.length_a   1.000
_cell.length_b   1.000
_cell.length_c   1.000
_cell.angle_alpha   90.00
_cell.angle_beta   90.00
_cell.angle_gamma   90.00
#
_symmetry.space_group_name_H-M   'P 1'
#
loop_
_entity.id
_entity.type
_entity.pdbx_description
1 polymer ?
#
loop_
_entity_poly.entity_id
_entity_poly.type
_entity_poly.pdbx_seq_one_letter_code
_entity_poly.pdbx_strand_id
1 'polypeptide(L)'
;MLTIAAALVAATTGCAMIRQQTADAWSVTYQVATDAPAGTALTDVSVRGAERRGDAPTAHRYPQVTTTALSAGTAGSRWQQKAIVLTGDRARVAVTPPPEATATCRVLLDGKRAIAERQGQPGRPVTCSVTAPPFPG
;
A
#
# COMPACT_ATOMS: atom_id res chain seq x y z
N MET A 1 -31.40 -34.71 35.46
CA MET A 1 -31.71 -33.73 34.40
C MET A 1 -30.44 -32.96 34.09
N LEU A 2 -29.84 -33.16 32.92
CA LEU A 2 -28.59 -32.51 32.50
C LEU A 2 -28.93 -31.57 31.34
N THR A 3 -29.01 -30.27 31.61
CA THR A 3 -29.23 -29.24 30.58
C THR A 3 -27.89 -28.84 29.96
N ILE A 4 -27.63 -29.33 28.74
CA ILE A 4 -26.56 -28.84 27.88
C ILE A 4 -27.10 -27.65 27.11
N ALA A 5 -26.67 -26.44 27.45
CA ALA A 5 -26.89 -25.24 26.65
C ALA A 5 -25.55 -24.80 26.04
N ALA A 6 -25.17 -25.43 24.92
CA ALA A 6 -24.10 -24.96 24.07
C ALA A 6 -24.73 -24.16 22.92
N ALA A 7 -24.83 -22.83 23.08
CA ALA A 7 -25.32 -21.95 22.04
C ALA A 7 -24.15 -21.33 21.26
N LEU A 8 -24.27 -21.41 19.92
CA LEU A 8 -23.28 -21.09 18.91
C LEU A 8 -22.78 -19.65 18.96
N VAL A 9 -21.47 -19.47 18.98
CA VAL A 9 -20.82 -18.17 18.68
C VAL A 9 -19.66 -18.42 17.71
N ALA A 10 -19.93 -18.50 16.40
CA ALA A 10 -18.86 -18.51 15.38
C ALA A 10 -19.29 -18.13 13.93
N ALA A 11 -20.35 -17.34 13.73
CA ALA A 11 -20.85 -17.08 12.36
C ALA A 11 -20.42 -15.72 11.74
N THR A 12 -19.63 -14.90 12.41
CA THR A 12 -19.32 -13.54 11.91
C THR A 12 -18.06 -13.45 11.04
N THR A 13 -17.19 -14.47 11.02
CA THR A 13 -15.97 -14.48 10.21
C THR A 13 -16.19 -14.94 8.76
N GLY A 14 -17.30 -15.61 8.46
CA GLY A 14 -17.55 -16.20 7.13
C GLY A 14 -17.77 -15.18 6.00
N CYS A 15 -18.56 -14.13 6.23
CA CYS A 15 -18.92 -13.19 5.17
C CYS A 15 -17.74 -12.32 4.69
N ALA A 16 -16.85 -11.93 5.61
CA ALA A 16 -15.66 -11.14 5.28
C ALA A 16 -14.66 -11.94 4.42
N MET A 17 -14.50 -13.23 4.73
CA MET A 17 -13.62 -14.14 4.00
C MET A 17 -14.11 -14.38 2.56
N ILE A 18 -15.43 -14.54 2.36
CA ILE A 18 -16.01 -14.71 1.03
C ILE A 18 -15.74 -13.47 0.14
N ARG A 19 -15.96 -12.25 0.66
CA ARG A 19 -15.68 -11.00 -0.09
C ARG A 19 -14.21 -10.94 -0.53
N GLN A 20 -13.28 -11.30 0.35
CA GLN A 20 -11.83 -11.27 0.04
C GLN A 20 -11.45 -12.24 -1.09
N GLN A 21 -12.23 -13.31 -1.28
CA GLN A 21 -12.01 -14.30 -2.33
C GLN A 21 -12.73 -13.98 -3.64
N THR A 22 -13.86 -13.26 -3.62
CA THR A 22 -14.70 -13.05 -4.82
C THR A 22 -14.77 -11.63 -5.33
N ALA A 23 -14.46 -10.62 -4.50
CA ALA A 23 -14.47 -9.23 -4.95
C ALA A 23 -13.38 -8.97 -5.99
N ASP A 24 -13.64 -7.99 -6.87
CA ASP A 24 -12.63 -7.46 -7.77
C ASP A 24 -11.46 -6.89 -6.95
N ALA A 25 -10.25 -7.16 -7.42
CA ALA A 25 -9.03 -6.79 -6.72
C ALA A 25 -7.97 -6.33 -7.70
N TRP A 26 -7.31 -5.22 -7.38
CA TRP A 26 -6.18 -4.72 -8.12
C TRP A 26 -4.86 -5.20 -7.52
N SER A 27 -3.87 -5.41 -8.39
CA SER A 27 -2.47 -5.42 -7.96
C SER A 27 -2.01 -3.96 -7.87
N VAL A 28 -1.91 -3.43 -6.65
CA VAL A 28 -1.46 -2.05 -6.42
C VAL A 28 0.06 -2.04 -6.27
N THR A 29 0.73 -1.18 -7.02
CA THR A 29 2.12 -0.82 -6.77
C THR A 29 2.17 0.53 -6.08
N TYR A 30 2.63 0.53 -4.83
CA TYR A 30 3.07 1.73 -4.15
C TYR A 30 4.44 2.12 -4.68
N GLN A 31 4.59 3.34 -5.16
CA GLN A 31 5.84 3.86 -5.65
C GLN A 31 6.18 5.15 -4.91
N VAL A 32 7.43 5.27 -4.47
CA VAL A 32 7.98 6.51 -3.90
C VAL A 32 9.24 6.85 -4.70
N ALA A 33 9.22 7.97 -5.39
CA ALA A 33 10.40 8.53 -6.05
C ALA A 33 10.97 9.67 -5.21
N THR A 34 12.29 9.82 -5.20
CA THR A 34 12.99 10.94 -4.56
C THR A 34 13.99 11.56 -5.51
N ASP A 35 14.34 12.82 -5.27
CA ASP A 35 15.44 13.53 -5.92
C ASP A 35 16.83 13.13 -5.41
N ALA A 36 16.90 12.41 -4.28
CA ALA A 36 18.13 11.90 -3.69
C ALA A 36 18.68 10.66 -4.43
N PRO A 37 20.00 10.42 -4.40
CA PRO A 37 20.63 9.30 -5.09
C PRO A 37 20.16 7.93 -4.57
N ALA A 38 20.45 6.88 -5.33
CA ALA A 38 20.20 5.50 -4.92
C ALA A 38 20.92 5.17 -3.60
N GLY A 39 20.35 4.27 -2.80
CA GLY A 39 20.84 4.00 -1.46
C GLY A 39 20.27 4.92 -0.38
N THR A 40 19.45 5.90 -0.76
CA THR A 40 18.79 6.79 0.19
C THR A 40 17.80 6.03 1.07
N ALA A 41 17.87 6.29 2.37
CA ALA A 41 16.94 5.74 3.35
C ALA A 41 15.63 6.56 3.36
N LEU A 42 14.51 5.85 3.26
CA LEU A 42 13.17 6.36 3.52
C LEU A 42 12.72 5.81 4.88
N THR A 43 12.17 6.65 5.76
CA THR A 43 11.75 6.24 7.10
C THR A 43 10.23 6.29 7.28
N ASP A 44 9.75 5.68 8.36
CA ASP A 44 8.33 5.67 8.76
C ASP A 44 7.41 5.17 7.63
N VAL A 45 7.90 4.21 6.85
CA VAL A 45 7.19 3.74 5.67
C VAL A 45 6.02 2.89 6.11
N SER A 46 4.83 3.23 5.63
CA SER A 46 3.63 2.44 5.88
C SER A 46 2.84 2.24 4.59
N VAL A 47 2.43 1.01 4.33
CA VAL A 47 1.55 0.65 3.21
C VAL A 47 0.33 -0.10 3.73
N ARG A 48 -0.83 0.11 3.10
CA ARG A 48 -2.06 -0.64 3.43
C ARG A 48 -2.45 -1.56 2.29
N GLY A 49 -2.69 -2.83 2.57
CA GLY A 49 -3.15 -3.79 1.58
C GLY A 49 -3.06 -5.20 2.11
N ALA A 50 -3.45 -6.16 1.28
CA ALA A 50 -3.26 -7.57 1.54
C ALA A 50 -1.98 -8.07 0.85
N GLU A 51 -1.29 -9.04 1.44
CA GLU A 51 -0.12 -9.67 0.82
C GLU A 51 -0.54 -10.56 -0.36
N ARG A 52 -1.66 -11.28 -0.21
CA ARG A 52 -2.23 -12.17 -1.23
C ARG A 52 -3.74 -11.96 -1.34
N ARG A 53 -4.32 -12.40 -2.46
CA ARG A 53 -5.77 -12.47 -2.62
C ARG A 53 -6.35 -13.39 -1.55
N GLY A 54 -7.49 -13.00 -0.98
CA GLY A 54 -8.13 -13.76 0.10
C GLY A 54 -7.66 -13.36 1.51
N ASP A 55 -6.56 -12.60 1.64
CA ASP A 55 -6.14 -12.06 2.93
C ASP A 55 -6.91 -10.77 3.26
N ALA A 56 -7.09 -10.50 4.55
CA ALA A 56 -7.61 -9.21 5.01
C ALA A 56 -6.58 -8.10 4.78
N PRO A 57 -7.01 -6.88 4.42
CA PRO A 57 -6.09 -5.75 4.26
C PRO A 57 -5.51 -5.34 5.61
N THR A 58 -4.19 -5.28 5.72
CA THR A 58 -3.47 -4.83 6.93
C THR A 58 -2.57 -3.64 6.63
N ALA A 59 -2.03 -3.01 7.68
CA ALA A 59 -1.03 -1.97 7.55
C ALA A 59 0.35 -2.57 7.81
N HIS A 60 1.20 -2.61 6.79
CA HIS A 60 2.60 -3.01 6.92
C HIS A 60 3.44 -1.78 7.19
N ARG A 61 4.29 -1.85 8.22
CA ARG A 61 5.17 -0.76 8.64
C ARG A 61 6.61 -1.20 8.51
N TYR A 62 7.43 -0.34 7.93
CA TYR A 62 8.87 -0.52 7.80
C TYR A 62 9.52 0.70 8.46
N PRO A 63 10.35 0.52 9.51
CA PRO A 63 11.07 1.62 10.12
C PRO A 63 11.94 2.35 9.09
N GLN A 64 12.53 1.59 8.17
CA GLN A 64 13.36 2.10 7.10
C GLN A 64 13.30 1.17 5.87
N VAL A 65 13.38 1.75 4.69
CA VAL A 65 13.64 1.06 3.41
C VAL A 65 14.65 1.85 2.60
N THR A 66 15.33 1.19 1.67
CA THR A 66 16.35 1.81 0.82
C THR A 66 15.84 1.95 -0.62
N THR A 67 16.10 3.10 -1.24
CA THR A 67 15.75 3.34 -2.65
C THR A 67 16.79 2.75 -3.61
N THR A 68 16.35 2.43 -4.83
CA THR A 68 17.21 2.02 -5.95
C THR A 68 17.23 3.10 -7.03
N ALA A 69 18.24 3.10 -7.90
CA ALA A 69 18.33 4.08 -8.98
C ALA A 69 17.12 4.00 -9.92
N LEU A 70 16.65 5.15 -10.41
CA LEU A 70 15.60 5.20 -11.44
C LEU A 70 16.08 4.57 -12.75
N SER A 71 17.32 4.87 -13.13
CA SER A 71 18.08 4.36 -14.28
C SER A 71 19.57 4.64 -14.05
N ALA A 72 20.45 3.96 -14.78
CA ALA A 72 21.89 4.19 -14.66
C ALA A 72 22.24 5.66 -14.99
N GLY A 73 22.99 6.33 -14.11
CA GLY A 73 23.46 7.71 -14.32
C GLY A 73 22.41 8.81 -14.16
N THR A 74 21.18 8.51 -13.70
CA THR A 74 20.16 9.54 -13.45
C THR A 74 20.19 10.01 -12.00
N ALA A 75 20.02 11.32 -11.78
CA ALA A 75 19.75 11.85 -10.45
C ALA A 75 18.39 11.35 -9.94
N GLY A 76 18.32 11.00 -8.67
CA GLY A 76 17.10 10.48 -8.05
C GLY A 76 17.03 8.95 -7.95
N SER A 77 16.07 8.51 -7.15
CA SER A 77 15.93 7.12 -6.77
C SER A 77 14.47 6.77 -6.47
N ARG A 78 14.17 5.48 -6.37
CA ARG A 78 12.81 4.99 -6.18
C ARG A 78 12.76 3.77 -5.27
N TRP A 79 11.69 3.68 -4.52
CA TRP A 79 11.25 2.48 -3.82
C TRP A 79 9.87 2.05 -4.32
N GLN A 80 9.61 0.74 -4.35
CA GLN A 80 8.33 0.18 -4.74
C GLN A 80 7.92 -0.99 -3.84
N GLN A 81 6.62 -1.12 -3.59
CA GLN A 81 6.03 -2.26 -2.89
C GLN A 81 4.69 -2.64 -3.54
N LYS A 82 4.47 -3.93 -3.78
CA LYS A 82 3.19 -4.43 -4.28
C LYS A 82 2.28 -4.86 -3.13
N ALA A 83 0.97 -4.70 -3.33
CA ALA A 83 -0.06 -5.24 -2.45
C ALA A 83 -1.33 -5.51 -3.25
N ILE A 84 -2.20 -6.37 -2.73
CA ILE A 84 -3.55 -6.56 -3.24
C ILE A 84 -4.51 -5.60 -2.53
N VAL A 85 -5.34 -4.91 -3.30
CA VAL A 85 -6.38 -4.01 -2.76
C VAL A 85 -7.69 -4.29 -3.49
N LEU A 86 -8.75 -4.60 -2.72
CA LEU A 86 -10.08 -4.81 -3.27
C LEU A 86 -10.67 -3.50 -3.79
N THR A 87 -11.54 -3.57 -4.79
CA THR A 87 -12.32 -2.41 -5.23
C THR A 87 -13.17 -1.87 -4.07
N GLY A 88 -13.23 -0.54 -3.96
CA GLY A 88 -13.89 0.14 -2.84
C GLY A 88 -13.08 0.17 -1.53
N ASP A 89 -11.99 -0.59 -1.41
CA ASP A 89 -11.09 -0.51 -0.27
C ASP A 89 -10.03 0.59 -0.46
N ARG A 90 -9.44 1.03 0.65
CA ARG A 90 -8.44 2.12 0.66
C ARG A 90 -7.03 1.59 0.43
N ALA A 91 -6.41 2.04 -0.66
CA ALA A 91 -4.97 2.00 -0.86
C ALA A 91 -4.29 3.19 -0.16
N ARG A 92 -3.17 2.96 0.53
CA ARG A 92 -2.44 4.02 1.22
C ARG A 92 -0.95 3.70 1.28
N VAL A 93 -0.13 4.71 1.00
CA VAL A 93 1.31 4.74 1.31
C VAL A 93 1.65 6.04 2.03
N ALA A 94 2.47 5.97 3.07
CA ALA A 94 3.09 7.13 3.70
C ALA A 94 4.56 6.85 3.95
N VAL A 95 5.39 7.89 3.87
CA VAL A 95 6.84 7.82 3.97
C VAL A 95 7.42 9.18 4.33
N THR A 96 8.56 9.19 5.02
CA THR A 96 9.36 10.38 5.28
C THR A 96 10.69 10.29 4.52
N PRO A 97 11.00 11.23 3.60
CA PRO A 97 12.33 11.35 3.00
C PRO A 97 13.33 11.99 3.98
N PRO A 98 14.64 11.91 3.71
CA PRO A 98 15.63 12.64 4.50
C PRO A 98 15.46 14.17 4.37
N PRO A 99 16.02 14.96 5.32
CA PRO A 99 15.72 16.40 5.48
C PRO A 99 15.78 17.27 4.22
N GLU A 100 16.70 17.00 3.30
CA GLU A 100 16.94 17.81 2.11
C GLU A 100 16.30 17.24 0.84
N ALA A 101 15.75 16.02 0.90
CA ALA A 101 15.18 15.34 -0.26
C ALA A 101 13.66 15.52 -0.32
N THR A 102 13.13 15.71 -1.52
CA THR A 102 11.69 15.60 -1.76
C THR A 102 11.31 14.16 -2.09
N ALA A 103 10.09 13.78 -1.71
CA ALA A 103 9.49 12.50 -2.12
C ALA A 103 8.18 12.74 -2.88
N THR A 104 8.00 12.00 -3.98
CA THR A 104 6.73 11.90 -4.69
C THR A 104 6.19 10.50 -4.50
N CYS A 105 5.05 10.36 -3.84
CA CYS A 105 4.33 9.09 -3.75
C CYS A 105 3.37 8.93 -4.93
N ARG A 106 3.20 7.69 -5.38
CA ARG A 106 2.19 7.27 -6.36
C ARG A 106 1.57 5.96 -5.93
N VAL A 107 0.28 5.81 -6.25
CA VAL A 107 -0.45 4.53 -6.15
C VAL A 107 -0.82 4.13 -7.58
N LEU A 108 -0.25 3.03 -8.06
CA LEU A 108 -0.43 2.55 -9.43
C LEU A 108 -1.28 1.28 -9.43
N LEU A 109 -2.27 1.21 -10.31
CA LEU A 109 -2.98 -0.02 -10.63
C LEU A 109 -2.19 -0.82 -11.66
N ASP A 110 -1.97 -2.10 -11.34
CA ASP A 110 -1.18 -3.08 -12.10
C ASP A 110 0.19 -2.55 -12.53
N GLY A 111 0.77 -1.67 -11.72
CA GLY A 111 2.05 -1.00 -11.99
C GLY A 111 2.03 -0.01 -13.15
N LYS A 112 0.87 0.33 -13.72
CA LYS A 112 0.75 1.16 -14.93
C LYS A 112 0.01 2.46 -14.68
N ARG A 113 -1.24 2.39 -14.21
CA ARG A 113 -2.13 3.56 -14.13
C ARG A 113 -2.08 4.20 -12.76
N ALA A 114 -1.57 5.42 -12.66
CA ALA A 114 -1.64 6.18 -11.43
C ALA A 114 -3.09 6.54 -11.10
N ILE A 115 -3.49 6.24 -9.87
CA ILE A 115 -4.80 6.62 -9.30
C ILE A 115 -4.66 7.59 -8.12
N ALA A 116 -3.45 7.77 -7.63
CA ALA A 116 -3.10 8.87 -6.73
C ALA A 116 -1.63 9.24 -6.93
N GLU A 117 -1.35 10.53 -6.79
CA GLU A 117 -0.01 11.09 -6.83
C GLU A 117 0.05 12.32 -5.91
N ARG A 118 1.15 12.47 -5.19
CA ARG A 118 1.42 13.66 -4.37
C ARG A 118 2.91 13.84 -4.19
N GLN A 119 3.37 15.06 -4.37
CA GLN A 119 4.71 15.49 -4.01
C GLN A 119 4.71 16.08 -2.59
N GLY A 120 5.70 15.71 -1.79
CA GLY A 120 5.96 16.26 -0.46
C GLY A 120 6.97 17.40 -0.49
N GLN A 121 7.11 18.07 0.65
CA GLN A 121 8.19 19.03 0.89
C GLN A 121 9.47 18.32 1.33
N PRO A 122 10.65 18.94 1.19
CA PRO A 122 11.91 18.38 1.66
C PRO A 122 11.84 17.91 3.13
N GLY A 123 12.25 16.67 3.40
CA GLY A 123 12.28 16.11 4.75
C GLY A 123 10.92 15.92 5.44
N ARG A 124 9.80 16.24 4.77
CA ARG A 124 8.47 16.15 5.35
C ARG A 124 7.77 14.86 4.91
N PRO A 125 6.97 14.24 5.78
CA PRO A 125 6.17 13.08 5.41
C PRO A 125 5.27 13.38 4.20
N VAL A 126 5.22 12.45 3.25
CA VAL A 126 4.27 12.47 2.13
C VAL A 126 3.35 11.28 2.23
N THR A 127 2.06 11.47 1.94
CA THR A 127 1.04 10.41 1.97
C THR A 127 0.21 10.44 0.70
N CYS A 128 0.05 9.28 0.09
CA CYS A 128 -0.93 9.03 -0.96
C CYS A 128 -1.99 8.10 -0.40
N SER A 129 -3.26 8.48 -0.52
CA SER A 129 -4.37 7.63 -0.13
C SER A 129 -5.54 7.81 -1.09
N VAL A 130 -6.10 6.70 -1.54
CA VAL A 130 -7.17 6.67 -2.53
C VAL A 130 -7.99 5.40 -2.37
N THR A 131 -9.29 5.49 -2.66
CA THR A 131 -10.16 4.32 -2.76
C THR A 131 -9.92 3.65 -4.12
N ALA A 132 -9.64 2.35 -4.11
CA ALA A 132 -9.42 1.61 -5.35
C ALA A 132 -10.70 1.63 -6.22
N PRO A 133 -10.62 2.09 -7.48
CA PRO A 133 -11.79 2.23 -8.34
C PRO A 133 -12.29 0.84 -8.81
N PRO A 134 -13.54 0.74 -9.30
CA PRO A 134 -14.01 -0.45 -10.00
C PRO A 134 -13.19 -0.71 -11.27
N PHE A 135 -13.32 -1.92 -11.82
CA PHE A 135 -12.74 -2.25 -13.12
C PHE A 135 -13.45 -1.46 -14.23
N PRO A 136 -12.72 -0.98 -15.26
CA PRO A 136 -13.36 -0.49 -16.47
C PRO A 136 -14.16 -1.66 -17.09
N GLY A 137 -15.43 -1.40 -17.39
CA GLY A 137 -16.30 -2.36 -18.09
C GLY A 137 -16.04 -2.43 -19.59
#